data_AF-A0A9Q2YTF7-F1
#
_entry.id   AF-A0A9Q2YTF7-F1
#
_cell.length_a   1.000
_cell.length_b   1.000
_cell.length_c   1.000
_cell.angle_alpha   90.00
_cell.angle_beta   90.00
_cell.angle_gamma   90.00
#
_symmetry.space_group_name_H-M   'P 1'
#
loop_
_entity.id
_entity.type
_entity.pdbx_description
1 polymer ?
#
loop_
_entity_poly.entity_id
_entity_poly.type
_entity_poly.pdbx_seq_one_letter_code
_entity_poly.pdbx_strand_id
1 'polypeptide(L)'
;MAHIRKYKGKWQAIVKRRKQRAQKSFVRKSDASKWALRTEAQIETGTYRRVQEAERIADIRICEVLNIYYEKHLKKKSKHAEDEKYLIDL
;
A
#
# COMPACT_ATOMS: atom_id res chain seq x y z
N MET A 1 -10.92 -18.29 -7.12
CA MET A 1 -11.91 -18.47 -6.06
C MET A 1 -11.27 -18.12 -4.74
N ALA A 2 -11.94 -17.31 -3.93
CA ALA A 2 -11.50 -16.94 -2.60
C ALA A 2 -11.64 -18.12 -1.63
N HIS A 3 -10.62 -18.32 -0.81
CA HIS A 3 -10.59 -19.34 0.24
C HIS A 3 -10.32 -18.68 1.59
N ILE A 4 -11.18 -18.95 2.57
CA ILE A 4 -11.04 -18.44 3.93
C ILE A 4 -10.67 -19.59 4.85
N ARG A 5 -9.57 -19.45 5.58
CA ARG A 5 -9.09 -20.45 6.54
C ARG A 5 -8.73 -19.83 7.88
N LYS A 6 -8.69 -20.64 8.93
CA LYS A 6 -8.09 -20.24 10.21
C LYS A 6 -6.57 -20.46 10.12
N TYR A 7 -5.78 -19.44 10.44
CA TYR A 7 -4.33 -19.48 10.38
C TYR A 7 -3.74 -18.66 11.54
N LYS A 8 -2.91 -19.29 12.38
CA LYS A 8 -2.26 -18.67 13.55
C LYS A 8 -3.25 -17.89 14.44
N GLY A 9 -4.43 -18.48 14.72
CA GLY A 9 -5.48 -17.85 15.54
C GLY A 9 -6.28 -16.75 14.86
N LYS A 10 -5.98 -16.39 13.62
CA LYS A 10 -6.69 -15.36 12.82
C LYS A 10 -7.43 -15.99 11.64
N TRP A 11 -8.39 -15.27 11.07
CA TRP A 11 -9.06 -15.63 9.82
C TRP A 11 -8.28 -15.09 8.64
N GLN A 12 -7.71 -15.97 7.83
CA GLN A 12 -6.95 -15.62 6.64
C GLN A 12 -7.81 -15.81 5.40
N ALA A 13 -7.93 -14.77 4.58
CA ALA A 13 -8.52 -14.81 3.26
C ALA A 13 -7.41 -14.89 2.20
N ILE A 14 -7.54 -15.82 1.26
CA ILE A 14 -6.62 -16.03 0.14
C ILE A 14 -7.44 -15.96 -1.15
N VAL A 15 -7.14 -14.98 -2.00
CA VAL A 15 -7.77 -14.80 -3.30
C VAL A 15 -6.77 -15.13 -4.39
N LYS A 16 -7.09 -16.12 -5.23
CA LYS A 16 -6.32 -16.49 -6.43
C LYS A 16 -7.18 -16.31 -7.67
N ARG A 17 -6.80 -15.37 -8.54
CA ARG A 17 -7.51 -15.04 -9.80
C ARG A 17 -6.52 -14.48 -10.83
N ARG A 18 -6.66 -14.85 -12.11
CA ARG A 18 -5.95 -14.28 -13.28
C ARG A 18 -4.46 -13.95 -13.02
N LYS A 19 -3.70 -14.93 -12.49
CA LYS A 19 -2.27 -14.84 -12.11
C LYS A 19 -1.91 -13.96 -10.91
N GLN A 20 -2.88 -13.36 -10.22
CA GLN A 20 -2.68 -12.59 -9.00
C GLN A 20 -3.07 -13.41 -7.76
N ARG A 21 -2.26 -13.28 -6.70
CA ARG A 21 -2.50 -13.90 -5.39
C ARG A 21 -2.51 -12.81 -4.32
N ALA A 22 -3.68 -12.54 -3.76
CA ALA A 22 -3.86 -11.66 -2.62
C ALA A 22 -4.08 -12.49 -1.35
N GLN A 23 -3.43 -12.12 -0.25
CA GLN A 23 -3.63 -12.78 1.04
C GLN A 23 -3.64 -11.75 2.17
N LYS A 24 -4.60 -11.85 3.10
CA LYS A 24 -4.67 -10.97 4.27
C LYS A 24 -5.32 -11.71 5.44
N SER A 25 -4.90 -11.38 6.66
CA SER A 25 -5.37 -12.00 7.90
C SER A 25 -6.16 -10.99 8.74
N PHE A 26 -7.27 -11.47 9.33
CA PHE A 26 -8.24 -10.68 10.07
C PHE A 26 -8.58 -11.33 11.40
N VAL A 27 -9.07 -10.55 12.35
CA VAL A 27 -9.53 -11.08 13.64
C VAL A 27 -10.91 -11.73 13.51
N ARG A 28 -11.81 -11.13 12.71
CA ARG A 28 -13.17 -11.61 12.49
C ARG A 28 -13.34 -12.26 11.12
N LYS A 29 -14.14 -13.33 11.06
CA LYS A 29 -14.44 -14.07 9.80
C LYS A 29 -15.25 -13.23 8.81
N SER A 30 -16.15 -12.39 9.32
CA SER A 30 -16.96 -11.46 8.51
C SER A 30 -16.09 -10.52 7.69
N ASP A 31 -15.05 -9.97 8.33
CA ASP A 31 -14.17 -8.97 7.72
C ASP A 31 -13.31 -9.64 6.64
N ALA A 32 -12.82 -10.86 6.91
CA ALA A 32 -12.14 -11.67 5.91
C ALA A 32 -13.02 -11.96 4.69
N SER A 33 -14.31 -12.21 4.90
CA SER A 33 -15.27 -12.50 3.81
C SER A 33 -15.57 -11.26 2.97
N LYS A 34 -15.84 -10.13 3.62
CA LYS A 34 -16.05 -8.84 2.93
C LYS A 34 -14.82 -8.42 2.12
N TRP A 35 -13.62 -8.56 2.71
CA TRP A 35 -12.37 -8.24 2.02
C TRP A 35 -12.12 -9.16 0.83
N ALA A 36 -12.39 -10.46 0.97
CA ALA A 36 -12.24 -11.42 -0.12
C ALA A 36 -13.14 -11.07 -1.31
N LEU A 37 -14.43 -10.77 -1.06
CA LEU A 37 -15.38 -10.38 -2.10
C LEU A 37 -14.95 -9.10 -2.84
N ARG A 38 -14.58 -8.05 -2.08
CA ARG A 38 -14.10 -6.79 -2.65
C ARG A 38 -12.84 -7.00 -3.49
N THR A 39 -11.91 -7.81 -2.99
CA THR A 39 -10.65 -8.12 -3.68
C THR A 39 -10.89 -8.93 -4.95
N GLU A 40 -11.82 -9.89 -4.95
CA GLU A 40 -12.21 -10.61 -6.16
C GLU A 40 -12.75 -9.67 -7.22
N ALA A 41 -13.67 -8.76 -6.86
CA ALA A 41 -14.20 -7.77 -7.78
C ALA A 41 -13.11 -6.85 -8.35
N GLN A 42 -12.16 -6.39 -7.52
CA GLN A 42 -11.04 -5.55 -7.95
C GLN A 42 -10.06 -6.26 -8.89
N ILE A 43 -9.84 -7.57 -8.71
CA ILE A 43 -9.00 -8.35 -9.62
C ILE A 43 -9.73 -8.57 -10.95
N GLU A 44 -11.05 -8.73 -10.90
CA GLU A 44 -11.88 -8.90 -12.10
C GLU A 44 -11.95 -7.62 -12.95
N THR A 45 -12.10 -6.46 -12.31
CA THR A 45 -12.08 -5.13 -12.97
C THR A 45 -10.67 -4.65 -13.34
N GLY A 46 -9.62 -5.32 -12.85
CA GLY A 46 -8.22 -4.96 -13.10
C GLY A 46 -7.69 -3.80 -12.27
N THR A 47 -8.48 -3.23 -11.35
CA THR A 47 -8.07 -2.08 -10.52
C THR A 47 -7.25 -2.46 -9.28
N TYR A 48 -7.12 -3.76 -8.98
CA TYR A 48 -6.44 -4.25 -7.77
C TYR A 48 -5.03 -3.67 -7.57
N ARG A 49 -4.19 -3.60 -8.61
CA ARG A 49 -2.82 -3.07 -8.51
C ARG A 49 -2.79 -1.59 -8.13
N ARG A 50 -3.65 -0.78 -8.75
CA ARG A 50 -3.75 0.66 -8.48
C ARG A 50 -4.19 0.94 -7.04
N VAL A 51 -5.13 0.15 -6.51
CA VAL A 51 -5.55 0.24 -5.11
C VAL A 51 -4.40 -0.14 -4.18
N GLN A 52 -3.66 -1.20 -4.50
CA GLN A 52 -2.51 -1.64 -3.70
C GLN A 52 -1.38 -0.59 -3.68
N GLU A 53 -1.13 0.07 -4.81
CA GLU A 53 -0.17 1.17 -4.92
C GLU A 53 -0.61 2.40 -4.12
N ALA A 54 -1.90 2.75 -4.17
CA ALA A 54 -2.45 3.85 -3.40
C ALA A 54 -2.42 3.58 -1.89
N GLU A 55 -2.78 2.37 -1.46
CA GLU A 55 -2.65 1.94 -0.05
C GLU A 55 -1.18 2.01 0.39
N ARG A 56 -0.24 1.54 -0.45
CA ARG A 56 1.19 1.65 -0.15
C ARG A 56 1.62 3.10 0.01
N ILE A 57 1.19 4.01 -0.87
CA ILE A 57 1.54 5.44 -0.82
C ILE A 57 0.93 6.11 0.42
N ALA A 58 -0.30 5.74 0.80
CA ALA A 58 -0.94 6.25 2.01
C ALA A 58 -0.21 5.80 3.28
N ASP A 59 0.39 4.60 3.28
CA ASP A 59 1.21 4.09 4.38
C ASP A 59 2.64 4.69 4.42
N ILE A 60 3.08 5.42 3.36
CA ILE A 60 4.35 6.14 3.38
C ILE A 60 4.22 7.29 4.38
N ARG A 61 5.16 7.37 5.34
CA ARG A 61 5.21 8.48 6.28
C ARG A 61 5.43 9.78 5.51
N ILE A 62 4.80 10.87 5.94
CA ILE A 62 4.94 12.17 5.26
C ILE A 62 6.41 12.56 5.07
N CYS A 63 7.29 12.20 6.01
CA CYS A 63 8.73 12.39 5.93
C CYS A 63 9.39 11.66 4.74
N GLU A 64 8.92 10.47 4.38
CA GLU A 64 9.44 9.70 3.24
C GLU A 64 8.97 10.31 1.90
N VAL A 65 7.74 10.83 1.85
CA VAL A 65 7.25 11.61 0.69
C VAL A 65 8.08 12.88 0.51
N LEU A 66 8.32 13.60 1.61
CA LEU A 66 9.14 14.82 1.63
C LEU A 66 10.59 14.51 1.23
N ASN A 67 11.18 13.41 1.70
CA ASN A 67 12.52 12.99 1.28
C ASN A 67 12.58 12.64 -0.20
N ILE A 68 11.59 11.92 -0.75
CA ILE A 68 11.54 11.61 -2.19
C ILE A 68 11.43 12.89 -3.03
N TYR A 69 10.59 13.84 -2.60
CA TYR A 69 10.48 15.14 -3.24
C TYR A 69 11.80 15.91 -3.18
N TYR A 70 12.44 15.90 -2.01
CA TYR A 70 13.74 16.52 -1.78
C TYR A 70 14.84 15.97 -2.69
N GLU A 71 14.95 14.64 -2.77
CA GLU A 71 15.96 13.99 -3.60
C GLU A 71 15.73 14.18 -5.10
N LYS A 72 14.47 14.22 -5.54
CA LYS A 72 14.12 14.35 -6.96
C LYS A 72 14.14 15.79 -7.47
N HIS A 73 13.78 16.76 -6.63
CA HIS A 73 13.56 18.15 -7.05
C HIS A 73 14.48 19.16 -6.37
N LEU A 74 15.04 18.87 -5.19
CA LEU A 74 15.84 19.81 -4.39
C LEU A 74 17.33 19.49 -4.30
N LYS A 75 17.79 18.29 -4.71
CA LYS A 75 19.23 18.02 -4.93
C LYS A 75 19.77 18.82 -6.14
N LYS A 76 19.87 20.14 -6.00
CA LYS A 76 20.96 20.89 -6.63
C LYS A 76 22.23 20.43 -5.93
N LYS A 77 23.31 20.22 -6.69
CA LYS A 77 24.66 20.00 -6.13
C LYS A 77 25.14 21.30 -5.46
N SER A 78 24.46 21.78 -4.41
CA SER A 78 24.89 22.97 -3.71
C SER A 78 26.12 22.63 -2.88
N LYS A 79 27.13 23.50 -2.94
CA LYS A 79 28.39 23.32 -2.20
C LYS A 79 28.23 23.54 -0.69
N HIS A 80 27.12 24.13 -0.26
CA HIS A 80 26.90 24.56 1.12
C HIS A 80 25.56 24.00 1.62
N ALA A 81 25.62 23.22 2.70
CA ALA A 81 24.47 22.55 3.31
C ALA A 81 23.48 23.51 4.00
N GLU A 82 23.89 24.76 4.22
CA GLU A 82 23.11 25.78 4.95
C GLU A 82 22.01 26.42 4.09
N ASP A 83 22.18 26.41 2.75
CA ASP A 83 21.18 26.94 1.80
C ASP A 83 19.93 26.04 1.69
N GLU A 84 20.01 24.82 2.21
CA GLU A 84 18.95 23.81 2.15
C GLU A 84 17.89 24.02 3.27
N LYS A 85 18.21 24.83 4.28
CA LYS A 85 17.41 24.99 5.51
C LYS A 85 16.07 25.72 5.32
N TYR A 86 15.94 26.52 4.26
CA TYR A 86 14.79 27.42 4.04
C TYR A 86 13.87 27.00 2.88
N LEU A 87 14.08 25.83 2.28
CA LEU A 87 13.26 25.35 1.14
C LEU A 87 12.01 24.57 1.58
N ILE A 88 11.85 24.34 2.88
CA ILE A 88 10.68 23.71 3.48
C ILE A 88 10.06 24.74 4.43
N ASP A 89 9.48 25.80 3.87
CA ASP A 89 8.47 26.57 4.59
C ASP A 89 7.11 25.88 4.38
N LEU A 90 6.45 25.62 5.51
CA LEU A 90 5.26 24.80 5.69
C LEU A 90 3.97 25.51 5.24
#